data_AF-A0A933KXI6-F1
#
_entry.id   AF-A0A933KXI6-F1
#
_cell.length_a   1.000
_cell.length_b   1.000
_cell.length_c   1.000
_cell.angle_alpha   90.00
_cell.angle_beta   90.00
_cell.angle_gamma   90.00
#
_symmetry.space_group_name_H-M   'P 1'
#
loop_
_entity.id
_entity.type
_entity.pdbx_description
1 polymer ?
#
loop_
_entity_poly.entity_id
_entity_poly.type
_entity_poly.pdbx_seq_one_letter_code
_entity_poly.pdbx_strand_id
1 'polypeptide(L)'
;MLQPTRPEGYFWMAAGMGALAESFGLRQGLKYRGAIRDALETVLRIDPAYQQGSADRALGRWYFKVPRLFGGSNQRSVEHLQRSLAYNAASTASHYFLAETFLDMDRRAEARVELQKVLDAPLDPEWTPEDLEFKDQARSLLAKMK
;
A
#
# COMPACT_ATOMS: atom_id res chain seq x y z
N MET A 1 24.59 -2.80 13.30
CA MET A 1 25.17 -1.90 12.27
C MET A 1 24.27 -1.95 11.05
N LEU A 2 23.59 -0.85 10.71
CA LEU A 2 22.76 -0.76 9.50
C LEU A 2 23.69 -0.78 8.28
N GLN A 3 23.61 -1.82 7.46
CA GLN A 3 24.35 -1.88 6.21
C GLN A 3 23.60 -1.04 5.15
N PRO A 4 24.19 0.05 4.63
CA PRO A 4 23.50 1.04 3.78
C PRO A 4 23.16 0.57 2.36
N THR A 5 23.31 -0.71 2.03
CA THR A 5 23.14 -1.25 0.67
C THR A 5 22.06 -2.34 0.57
N ARG A 6 21.30 -2.57 1.64
CA ARG A 6 20.31 -3.66 1.71
C ARG A 6 18.87 -3.12 1.68
N PRO A 7 18.03 -3.48 0.69
CA PRO A 7 16.65 -2.99 0.60
C PRO A 7 15.82 -3.35 1.83
N GLU A 8 16.13 -4.47 2.49
CA GLU A 8 15.49 -4.92 3.73
C GLU A 8 15.60 -3.86 4.83
N GLY A 9 16.77 -3.23 4.99
CA GLY A 9 17.02 -2.27 6.06
C GLY A 9 16.15 -1.01 5.94
N TYR A 10 15.99 -0.50 4.72
CA TYR A 10 15.13 0.65 4.44
C TYR A 10 13.65 0.29 4.50
N PHE A 11 13.27 -0.91 4.05
CA PHE A 11 11.89 -1.38 4.10
C PHE A 11 11.40 -1.58 5.53
N TRP A 12 12.15 -2.29 6.39
CA TRP A 12 11.79 -2.48 7.80
C TRP A 12 11.79 -1.17 8.58
N MET A 13 12.67 -0.24 8.21
CA MET A 13 12.67 1.11 8.76
C MET A 13 11.39 1.87 8.37
N ALA A 14 10.96 1.79 7.11
CA ALA A 14 9.71 2.39 6.65
C ALA A 14 8.47 1.72 7.27
N ALA A 15 8.43 0.39 7.36
CA ALA A 15 7.36 -0.38 7.99
C ALA A 15 7.24 -0.08 9.49
N GLY A 16 8.38 -0.03 10.20
CA GLY A 16 8.43 0.37 11.60
C GLY A 16 7.92 1.79 11.81
N MET A 17 8.31 2.74 10.94
CA MET A 17 7.77 4.10 10.99
C MET A 17 6.28 4.18 10.61
N GLY A 18 5.79 3.32 9.72
CA GLY A 18 4.38 3.19 9.35
C GLY A 18 3.52 2.67 10.51
N ALA A 19 3.96 1.61 11.18
CA ALA A 19 3.29 1.08 12.37
C ALA A 19 3.25 2.12 13.51
N LEU A 20 4.34 2.88 13.71
CA LEU A 20 4.36 4.01 14.65
C LEU A 20 3.40 5.14 14.21
N ALA A 21 3.31 5.44 12.91
CA ALA A 21 2.38 6.45 12.42
C ALA A 21 0.91 6.07 12.69
N GLU A 22 0.58 4.79 12.57
CA GLU A 22 -0.76 4.26 12.88
C GLU A 22 -1.05 4.27 14.39
N SER A 23 -0.06 3.94 15.23
CA SER A 23 -0.24 3.89 16.69
C SER A 23 -0.27 5.26 17.37
N PHE A 24 0.41 6.27 16.82
CA PHE A 24 0.55 7.60 17.44
C PHE A 24 -0.33 8.70 16.81
N GLY A 25 -1.19 8.32 15.85
CA GLY A 25 -2.17 9.21 15.24
C GLY A 25 -1.63 10.19 14.19
N LEU A 26 -2.54 10.93 13.56
CA LEU A 26 -2.28 11.81 12.39
C LEU A 26 -1.07 12.74 12.54
N ARG A 27 -0.83 13.29 13.73
CA ARG A 27 0.27 14.25 13.97
C ARG A 27 1.65 13.59 13.86
N GLN A 28 1.81 12.39 14.42
CA GLN A 28 3.09 11.67 14.37
C GLN A 28 3.29 10.99 13.01
N GLY A 29 2.22 10.55 12.36
CA GLY A 29 2.29 10.12 10.95
C GLY A 29 2.78 11.23 10.01
N LEU A 30 2.33 12.47 10.22
CA LEU A 30 2.87 13.62 9.48
C LEU A 30 4.34 13.87 9.78
N LYS A 31 4.82 13.69 11.02
CA LYS A 31 6.24 13.91 11.37
C LYS A 31 7.18 13.03 10.54
N TYR A 32 6.84 11.74 10.38
CA TYR A 32 7.71 10.78 9.70
C TYR A 32 7.43 10.61 8.20
N ARG A 33 6.39 11.29 7.67
CA ARG A 33 5.97 11.12 6.27
C ARG A 33 7.12 11.22 5.27
N GLY A 34 8.01 12.21 5.42
CA GLY A 34 9.14 12.42 4.51
C GLY A 34 10.13 11.27 4.59
N ALA A 35 10.56 10.92 5.81
CA ALA A 35 11.51 9.83 6.05
C ALA A 35 10.98 8.47 5.56
N ILE A 36 9.68 8.19 5.73
CA ILE A 36 9.04 6.97 5.19
C ILE A 36 9.14 6.96 3.67
N ARG A 37 8.73 8.05 3.01
CA ARG A 37 8.75 8.13 1.55
C ARG A 37 10.17 7.97 1.02
N ASP A 38 11.14 8.72 1.56
CA ASP A 38 12.51 8.73 1.08
C ASP A 38 13.19 7.35 1.29
N ALA A 39 12.82 6.63 2.35
CA ALA A 39 13.26 5.25 2.57
C ALA A 39 12.68 4.30 1.52
N LEU A 40 11.38 4.38 1.23
CA LEU A 40 10.73 3.53 0.22
C LEU A 40 11.23 3.83 -1.20
N GLU A 41 11.44 5.10 -1.54
CA GLU A 41 12.06 5.50 -2.82
C GLU A 41 13.50 4.99 -2.93
N THR A 42 14.21 4.87 -1.80
CA THR A 42 15.53 4.25 -1.77
C THR A 42 15.46 2.74 -1.98
N VAL A 43 14.46 2.04 -1.41
CA VAL A 43 14.22 0.62 -1.73
C VAL A 43 13.98 0.46 -3.23
N LEU A 44 13.10 1.27 -3.84
CA LEU A 44 12.84 1.21 -5.29
C LEU A 44 14.09 1.44 -6.15
N ARG A 45 15.01 2.29 -5.70
CA ARG A 45 16.29 2.54 -6.39
C ARG A 45 17.25 1.37 -6.30
N ILE A 46 17.20 0.62 -5.20
CA ILE A 46 18.08 -0.54 -4.95
C ILE A 46 17.52 -1.78 -5.63
N ASP A 47 16.25 -2.08 -5.38
CA ASP A 47 15.53 -3.23 -5.91
C ASP A 47 14.02 -2.90 -6.02
N PRO A 48 13.54 -2.53 -7.22
CA PRO A 48 12.13 -2.19 -7.41
C PRO A 48 11.19 -3.40 -7.30
N ALA A 49 11.70 -4.62 -7.47
CA ALA A 49 10.93 -5.85 -7.33
C ALA A 49 10.94 -6.39 -5.89
N TYR A 50 11.66 -5.73 -4.97
CA TYR A 50 11.85 -6.18 -3.59
C TYR A 50 10.53 -6.59 -2.94
N GLN A 51 10.51 -7.82 -2.39
CA GLN A 51 9.32 -8.46 -1.81
C GLN A 51 8.07 -8.29 -2.68
N GLN A 52 8.20 -8.62 -3.96
CA GLN A 52 7.12 -8.57 -4.94
C GLN A 52 6.49 -7.17 -5.09
N GLY A 53 7.33 -6.13 -5.11
CA GLY A 53 6.90 -4.74 -5.29
C GLY A 53 6.33 -4.10 -4.03
N SER A 54 6.80 -4.52 -2.85
CA SER A 54 6.28 -4.06 -1.56
C SER A 54 6.52 -2.56 -1.31
N ALA A 55 7.61 -2.01 -1.83
CA ALA A 55 7.93 -0.58 -1.71
C ALA A 55 6.97 0.31 -2.49
N ASP A 56 6.63 -0.10 -3.72
CA ASP A 56 5.59 0.55 -4.52
C ASP A 56 4.21 0.44 -3.83
N ARG A 57 3.87 -0.74 -3.26
CA ARG A 57 2.63 -0.90 -2.47
C ARG A 57 2.55 0.07 -1.30
N ALA A 58 3.63 0.19 -0.54
CA ALA A 58 3.72 1.09 0.61
C ALA A 58 3.69 2.58 0.20
N LEU A 59 4.36 2.96 -0.89
CA LEU A 59 4.28 4.33 -1.44
C LEU A 59 2.87 4.66 -1.92
N GLY A 60 2.20 3.69 -2.54
CA GLY A 60 0.78 3.80 -2.90
C GLY A 60 -0.08 4.18 -1.69
N ARG A 61 0.03 3.39 -0.62
CA ARG A 61 -0.68 3.64 0.64
C ARG A 61 -0.31 5.00 1.26
N TRP A 62 0.97 5.37 1.22
CA TRP A 62 1.46 6.65 1.71
C TRP A 62 0.83 7.83 0.96
N TYR A 63 0.81 7.79 -0.38
CA TYR A 63 0.23 8.87 -1.19
C TYR A 63 -1.27 9.03 -0.98
N PHE A 64 -1.98 7.95 -0.68
CA PHE A 64 -3.40 7.97 -0.33
C PHE A 64 -3.66 8.54 1.07
N LYS A 65 -2.89 8.13 2.08
CA LYS A 65 -3.15 8.50 3.48
C LYS A 65 -2.61 9.88 3.88
N VAL A 66 -1.54 10.36 3.23
CA VAL A 66 -1.00 11.70 3.50
C VAL A 66 -1.92 12.76 2.90
N PRO A 67 -2.31 13.83 3.62
CA PRO A 67 -3.13 14.89 3.05
C PRO A 67 -2.42 15.60 1.88
N ARG A 68 -3.19 16.07 0.90
CA ARG A 68 -2.66 16.71 -0.32
C ARG A 68 -1.70 17.88 -0.04
N LEU A 69 -2.00 18.72 0.95
CA LEU A 69 -1.14 19.84 1.37
C LEU A 69 0.26 19.39 1.83
N PHE A 70 0.38 18.14 2.28
CA PHE A 70 1.61 17.56 2.80
C PHE A 70 2.30 16.59 1.82
N GLY A 71 1.84 16.54 0.56
CA GLY A 71 2.46 15.78 -0.53
C GLY A 71 1.71 14.53 -0.97
N GLY A 72 0.54 14.24 -0.39
CA GLY A 72 -0.33 13.15 -0.85
C GLY A 72 -0.91 13.40 -2.24
N SER A 73 -1.28 12.32 -2.93
CA SER A 73 -1.87 12.36 -4.27
C SER A 73 -2.50 11.02 -4.64
N ASN A 74 -3.82 10.97 -4.78
CA ASN A 74 -4.52 9.75 -5.20
C ASN A 74 -4.04 9.25 -6.57
N GLN A 75 -3.69 10.16 -7.47
CA GLN A 75 -3.14 9.78 -8.78
C GLN A 75 -1.81 9.03 -8.63
N ARG A 76 -0.91 9.53 -7.78
CA ARG A 76 0.36 8.83 -7.49
C ARG A 76 0.13 7.54 -6.72
N SER A 77 -0.88 7.49 -5.85
CA SER A 77 -1.29 6.25 -5.18
C SER A 77 -1.62 5.17 -6.21
N VAL A 78 -2.49 5.49 -7.18
CA VAL A 78 -2.87 4.57 -8.27
C VAL A 78 -1.64 4.10 -9.05
N GLU A 79 -0.76 5.01 -9.45
CA GLU A 79 0.44 4.69 -10.23
C GLU A 79 1.38 3.73 -9.48
N HIS A 80 1.63 3.97 -8.19
CA HIS A 80 2.48 3.11 -7.37
C HIS A 80 1.84 1.75 -7.13
N LEU A 81 0.54 1.69 -6.84
CA LEU A 81 -0.14 0.40 -6.62
C LEU A 81 -0.22 -0.43 -7.90
N GLN A 82 -0.42 0.20 -9.06
CA GLN A 82 -0.35 -0.48 -10.36
C GLN A 82 1.05 -1.04 -10.65
N ARG A 83 2.12 -0.29 -10.30
CA ARG A 83 3.50 -0.81 -10.38
C ARG A 83 3.71 -2.02 -9.48
N SER A 84 3.22 -1.97 -8.23
CA SER A 84 3.29 -3.13 -7.34
C SER A 84 2.61 -4.38 -7.94
N LEU A 85 1.45 -4.20 -8.58
CA LEU A 85 0.73 -5.30 -9.23
C LEU A 85 1.45 -5.87 -10.46
N ALA A 86 2.40 -5.14 -11.05
CA ALA A 86 3.25 -5.69 -12.12
C ALA A 86 4.22 -6.77 -11.58
N TYR A 87 4.52 -6.76 -10.28
CA TYR A 87 5.37 -7.76 -9.62
C TYR A 87 4.56 -8.87 -8.93
N ASN A 88 3.40 -8.53 -8.34
CA ASN A 88 2.44 -9.51 -7.84
C ASN A 88 1.01 -9.14 -8.24
N ALA A 89 0.57 -9.71 -9.36
CA ALA A 89 -0.77 -9.48 -9.92
C ALA A 89 -1.92 -10.05 -9.07
N ALA A 90 -1.62 -10.88 -8.07
CA ALA A 90 -2.61 -11.46 -7.15
C ALA A 90 -2.61 -10.76 -5.77
N SER A 91 -1.83 -9.68 -5.59
CA SER A 91 -1.70 -9.05 -4.27
C SER A 91 -3.03 -8.45 -3.81
N THR A 92 -3.65 -9.13 -2.84
CA THR A 92 -4.91 -8.72 -2.19
C THR A 92 -4.80 -7.31 -1.61
N ALA A 93 -3.68 -7.01 -0.94
CA ALA A 93 -3.41 -5.70 -0.37
C ALA A 93 -3.35 -4.58 -1.42
N SER A 94 -2.62 -4.78 -2.53
CA SER A 94 -2.50 -3.76 -3.58
C SER A 94 -3.83 -3.49 -4.28
N HIS A 95 -4.59 -4.54 -4.59
CA HIS A 95 -5.94 -4.40 -5.15
C HIS A 95 -6.90 -3.70 -4.17
N TYR A 96 -6.86 -4.05 -2.89
CA TYR A 96 -7.70 -3.42 -1.88
C TYR A 96 -7.38 -1.92 -1.72
N PHE A 97 -6.09 -1.55 -1.67
CA PHE A 97 -5.68 -0.15 -1.60
C PHE A 97 -6.01 0.64 -2.87
N LEU A 98 -5.98 0.00 -4.04
CA LEU A 98 -6.45 0.63 -5.28
C LEU A 98 -7.94 0.93 -5.20
N ALA A 99 -8.72 -0.02 -4.70
CA ALA A 99 -10.15 0.20 -4.52
C ALA A 99 -10.45 1.36 -3.57
N GLU A 100 -9.80 1.44 -2.41
CA GLU A 100 -9.94 2.60 -1.50
C GLU A 100 -9.58 3.92 -2.19
N THR A 101 -8.49 3.93 -2.96
CA THR A 101 -8.05 5.11 -3.70
C THR A 101 -9.06 5.51 -4.78
N PHE A 102 -9.60 4.56 -5.53
CA PHE A 102 -10.62 4.82 -6.54
C PHE A 102 -11.92 5.34 -5.92
N LEU A 103 -12.33 4.84 -4.75
CA LEU A 103 -13.50 5.37 -4.05
C LEU A 103 -13.33 6.84 -3.67
N ASP A 104 -12.16 7.22 -3.16
CA ASP A 104 -11.85 8.62 -2.82
C ASP A 104 -11.75 9.54 -4.05
N MET A 105 -11.56 8.95 -5.23
CA MET A 105 -11.63 9.62 -6.53
C MET A 105 -13.02 9.57 -7.16
N ASP A 106 -14.06 9.13 -6.45
CA ASP A 106 -15.42 8.90 -6.96
C ASP A 106 -15.53 7.86 -8.10
N ARG A 107 -14.49 7.06 -8.33
CA ARG A 107 -14.39 6.02 -9.37
C ARG A 107 -14.94 4.68 -8.89
N ARG A 108 -16.22 4.67 -8.48
CA ARG A 108 -16.87 3.50 -7.85
C ARG A 108 -16.85 2.22 -8.69
N ALA A 109 -17.00 2.34 -10.02
CA ALA A 109 -17.01 1.18 -10.91
C ALA A 109 -15.65 0.45 -10.88
N GLU A 110 -14.56 1.21 -10.92
CA GLU A 110 -13.20 0.67 -10.89
C GLU A 110 -12.87 0.11 -9.51
N ALA A 111 -13.28 0.78 -8.44
CA ALA A 111 -13.15 0.23 -7.09
C ALA A 111 -13.83 -1.14 -6.94
N ARG A 112 -15.02 -1.32 -7.52
CA ARG A 112 -15.73 -2.61 -7.48
C ARG A 112 -14.95 -3.70 -8.22
N VAL A 113 -14.36 -3.37 -9.38
CA VAL A 113 -13.52 -4.32 -10.13
C VAL A 113 -12.32 -4.76 -9.31
N GLU A 114 -11.62 -3.83 -8.67
CA GLU A 114 -10.46 -4.15 -7.83
C GLU A 114 -10.85 -4.98 -6.59
N LEU A 115 -11.96 -4.67 -5.92
CA LEU A 115 -12.44 -5.47 -4.79
C LEU A 115 -12.83 -6.89 -5.20
N GLN A 116 -13.38 -7.08 -6.39
CA GLN A 116 -13.66 -8.41 -6.90
C GLN A 116 -12.36 -9.20 -7.12
N LYS A 117 -11.30 -8.56 -7.65
CA LYS A 117 -9.97 -9.19 -7.75
C LYS A 117 -9.41 -9.61 -6.39
N VAL A 118 -9.63 -8.83 -5.32
CA VAL A 118 -9.26 -9.24 -3.95
C VAL A 118 -9.97 -10.54 -3.56
N LEU A 119 -11.27 -10.66 -3.84
CA LEU A 119 -12.04 -11.86 -3.50
C LEU A 119 -11.63 -13.08 -4.33
N ASP A 120 -11.28 -12.88 -5.60
CA ASP A 120 -10.94 -13.95 -6.54
C ASP A 120 -9.47 -14.39 -6.46
N ALA A 121 -8.59 -13.56 -5.89
CA ALA A 121 -7.18 -13.90 -5.75
C ALA A 121 -6.98 -15.22 -4.95
N PRO A 122 -6.08 -16.12 -5.37
CA PRO A 122 -5.73 -17.29 -4.57
C PRO A 122 -5.11 -16.86 -3.23
N LEU A 123 -5.25 -17.69 -2.20
CA LEU A 123 -4.54 -17.46 -0.94
C LEU A 123 -3.06 -17.79 -1.13
N ASP A 124 -2.19 -16.87 -0.75
CA ASP A 124 -0.76 -17.11 -0.64
C ASP A 124 -0.49 -17.91 0.65
N PRO A 125 0.13 -19.10 0.59
CA PRO A 125 0.44 -19.89 1.79
C PRO A 125 1.31 -19.15 2.82
N GLU A 126 2.13 -18.20 2.38
CA GLU A 126 3.00 -17.41 3.28
C GLU A 126 2.26 -16.22 3.92
N TRP A 127 1.17 -15.74 3.30
CA TRP A 127 0.41 -14.53 3.70
C TRP A 127 -1.08 -14.80 3.90
N THR A 128 -1.44 -16.05 4.18
CA THR A 128 -2.84 -16.48 4.28
C THR A 128 -3.66 -15.64 5.28
N PRO A 129 -3.16 -15.31 6.49
CA PRO A 129 -3.90 -14.46 7.43
C PRO A 129 -4.22 -13.07 6.85
N GLU A 130 -3.24 -12.41 6.23
CA GLU A 130 -3.39 -11.09 5.63
C GLU A 130 -4.35 -11.12 4.43
N ASP A 131 -4.25 -12.15 3.58
CA ASP A 131 -5.16 -12.34 2.45
C ASP A 131 -6.62 -12.52 2.90
N LEU A 132 -6.84 -13.28 3.98
CA LEU A 132 -8.17 -13.46 4.56
C LEU A 132 -8.71 -12.14 5.11
N GLU A 133 -7.87 -11.35 5.80
CA GLU A 133 -8.25 -10.04 6.31
C GLU A 133 -8.68 -9.10 5.16
N PHE A 134 -7.87 -8.99 4.10
CA PHE A 134 -8.22 -8.14 2.96
C PHE A 134 -9.48 -8.63 2.24
N LYS A 135 -9.71 -9.94 2.15
CA LYS A 135 -10.96 -10.48 1.60
C LYS A 135 -12.17 -10.09 2.46
N ASP A 136 -12.08 -10.15 3.77
CA ASP A 136 -13.17 -9.75 4.68
C ASP A 136 -13.44 -8.23 4.61
N GLN A 137 -12.38 -7.43 4.56
CA GLN A 137 -12.47 -6.00 4.33
C GLN A 137 -13.11 -5.69 2.98
N ALA A 138 -12.74 -6.43 1.92
CA ALA A 138 -13.31 -6.24 0.58
C ALA A 138 -14.81 -6.58 0.53
N ARG A 139 -15.25 -7.68 1.15
CA ARG A 139 -16.68 -8.01 1.29
C ARG A 139 -17.44 -6.90 2.01
N SER A 140 -16.89 -6.41 3.11
CA SER A 140 -17.49 -5.34 3.92
C SER A 140 -17.60 -4.04 3.13
N LEU A 141 -16.58 -3.69 2.35
CA LEU A 141 -16.57 -2.47 1.55
C LEU A 141 -17.57 -2.56 0.39
N LEU A 142 -17.61 -3.69 -0.33
CA LEU A 142 -18.60 -3.93 -1.38
C LEU A 142 -20.04 -3.84 -0.85
N ALA A 143 -20.31 -4.34 0.36
CA ALA A 143 -21.62 -4.25 0.97
C ALA A 143 -22.06 -2.79 1.26
N LYS A 144 -21.11 -1.92 1.61
CA LYS A 144 -21.35 -0.48 1.85
C LYS A 144 -21.49 0.34 0.57
N MET A 145 -21.06 -0.18 -0.57
CA MET A 145 -21.15 0.48 -1.89
C MET A 145 -22.51 0.28 -2.58
N LYS A 146 -23.46 -0.42 -1.92
CA LYS A 146 -24.82 -0.62 -2.40
C LYS A 146 -25.65 0.66 -2.38
#